data_AF-A0AB34PCM7-F1
#
_entry.id   AF-A0AB34PCM7-F1
#
_cell.length_a   1.000
_cell.length_b   1.000
_cell.length_c   1.000
_cell.angle_alpha   90.00
_cell.angle_beta   90.00
_cell.angle_gamma   90.00
#
_symmetry.space_group_name_H-M   'P 1'
#
loop_
_entity.id
_entity.type
_entity.pdbx_description
1 polymer ?
#
loop_
_entity_poly.entity_id
_entity_poly.type
_entity_poly.pdbx_seq_one_letter_code
_entity_poly.pdbx_strand_id
1 'polypeptide(L)'
;MLCRVHTQMQQGELTAFPEVILPLAARELGGDEVVTLLALQEQLLTEYGWRLMLSDLGLLCVCPLLRVRTPDDVAAALERGQVVARVVLDALVSQAGSAAEVAS
;
A
#
# COMPACT_ATOMS: atom_id res chain seq x y z
N MET A 1 2.32 -11.02 1.70
CA MET A 1 1.26 -10.01 1.48
C MET A 1 0.17 -10.63 0.64
N LEU A 2 -1.09 -10.23 0.81
CA LEU A 2 -2.19 -10.68 -0.05
C LEU A 2 -2.32 -9.71 -1.23
N CYS A 3 -2.92 -10.17 -2.33
CA CYS A 3 -3.25 -9.29 -3.45
C CYS A 3 -4.69 -9.50 -3.90
N ARG A 4 -5.32 -8.42 -4.37
CA ARG A 4 -6.65 -8.42 -4.96
C ARG A 4 -6.61 -7.59 -6.24
N VAL A 5 -7.20 -8.09 -7.32
CA VAL A 5 -7.35 -7.32 -8.56
C VAL A 5 -8.77 -6.79 -8.61
N HIS A 6 -8.88 -5.48 -8.71
CA HIS A 6 -10.16 -4.79 -8.88
C HIS A 6 -10.37 -4.54 -10.36
N THR A 7 -11.53 -4.89 -10.89
CA THR A 7 -11.90 -4.66 -12.30
C THR A 7 -13.12 -3.76 -12.38
N GLN A 8 -13.17 -2.90 -13.40
CA GLN A 8 -14.28 -1.99 -13.64
C GLN A 8 -14.40 -1.65 -15.13
N MET A 9 -15.63 -1.64 -15.66
CA MET A 9 -15.88 -1.09 -16.99
C MET A 9 -15.88 0.45 -16.93
N GLN A 10 -15.02 1.08 -17.73
CA GLN A 10 -14.91 2.52 -17.87
C GLN A 10 -14.95 2.88 -19.35
N GLN A 11 -15.94 3.69 -19.77
CA GLN A 11 -16.13 4.10 -21.17
C GLN A 11 -16.20 2.93 -22.18
N GLY A 12 -16.72 1.78 -21.76
CA GLY A 12 -16.83 0.58 -22.61
C GLY A 12 -15.58 -0.30 -22.63
N GLU A 13 -14.51 0.06 -21.92
CA GLU A 13 -13.29 -0.74 -21.80
C GLU A 13 -13.14 -1.30 -20.38
N LEU A 14 -12.64 -2.54 -20.28
CA LEU A 14 -12.30 -3.14 -19.00
C LEU A 14 -11.01 -2.52 -18.49
N THR A 15 -11.08 -1.93 -17.30
CA THR A 15 -9.93 -1.41 -16.58
C THR A 15 -9.73 -2.18 -15.29
N ALA A 16 -8.50 -2.25 -14.81
CA ALA A 16 -8.17 -2.94 -13.59
C ALA A 16 -7.06 -2.25 -12.81
N PHE A 17 -6.99 -2.52 -11.51
CA PHE A 17 -5.84 -2.17 -10.69
C PHE A 17 -5.59 -3.23 -9.60
N PRO A 18 -4.32 -3.51 -9.27
CA PRO A 18 -3.98 -4.35 -8.13
C PRO A 18 -4.04 -3.57 -6.81
N GLU A 19 -4.57 -4.21 -5.78
CA GLU A 19 -4.46 -3.83 -4.38
C GLU A 19 -3.52 -4.84 -3.70
N VAL A 20 -2.46 -4.35 -3.06
CA VAL A 20 -1.56 -5.19 -2.26
C VAL A 20 -1.81 -4.91 -0.79
N ILE A 21 -2.28 -5.93 -0.07
CA ILE A 21 -2.70 -5.84 1.34
C ILE A 21 -1.52 -6.24 2.23
N LEU A 22 -1.14 -5.31 3.10
CA LEU A 22 -0.09 -5.48 4.08
C LEU A 22 -0.61 -6.27 5.29
N PRO A 23 0.23 -7.08 5.94
CA PRO A 23 -0.13 -7.79 7.17
C PRO A 23 -0.06 -6.85 8.38
N LEU A 24 -0.75 -5.71 8.31
CA LEU A 24 -0.69 -4.65 9.32
C LEU A 24 -2.07 -3.99 9.44
N ALA A 25 -2.73 -4.17 10.58
CA ALA A 25 -4.03 -3.56 10.85
C ALA A 25 -3.85 -2.10 11.27
N ALA A 26 -4.77 -1.22 10.84
CA ALA A 26 -4.69 0.19 11.20
C ALA A 26 -4.69 0.45 12.72
N ARG A 27 -5.30 -0.44 13.51
CA ARG A 27 -5.30 -0.36 14.99
C ARG A 27 -3.94 -0.59 15.62
N GLU A 28 -2.99 -1.15 14.88
CA GLU A 28 -1.61 -1.40 15.33
C GLU A 28 -0.75 -0.14 15.18
N LEU A 29 -1.27 0.92 14.58
CA LEU A 29 -0.57 2.18 14.33
C LEU A 29 -1.03 3.24 15.32
N GLY A 30 -0.07 3.86 16.00
CA GLY A 30 -0.27 4.98 16.91
C GLY A 30 0.92 5.94 16.84
N GLY A 31 0.98 6.91 17.75
CA GLY A 31 2.19 7.72 18.00
C GLY A 31 2.98 8.16 16.76
N ASP A 32 4.27 7.84 16.76
CA ASP A 32 5.24 8.21 15.72
C ASP A 32 5.03 7.43 14.42
N GLU A 33 4.42 6.24 14.50
CA GLU A 33 4.05 5.47 13.32
C GLU A 33 3.01 6.20 12.47
N VAL A 34 2.13 7.01 13.07
CA VAL A 34 1.18 7.85 12.33
C VAL A 34 1.89 8.94 11.53
N VAL A 35 2.90 9.60 12.11
CA VAL A 35 3.71 10.61 11.41
C VAL A 35 4.43 9.98 10.22
N THR A 36 5.02 8.81 10.43
CA THR A 36 5.68 8.02 9.39
C THR A 36 4.71 7.61 8.29
N LEU A 37 3.52 7.15 8.66
CA LEU A 37 2.48 6.79 7.70
C LEU A 37 2.07 7.99 6.82
N LEU A 38 1.95 9.18 7.40
CA LEU A 38 1.64 10.40 6.65
C LEU A 38 2.77 10.79 5.69
N ALA A 39 4.02 10.70 6.13
CA ALA A 39 5.18 10.96 5.27
C ALA A 39 5.27 9.95 4.11
N LEU A 40 5.08 8.66 4.39
CA LEU A 40 5.02 7.62 3.37
C LEU A 40 3.86 7.87 2.39
N GLN A 41 2.69 8.25 2.90
CA GLN A 41 1.53 8.57 2.07
C GLN A 41 1.83 9.72 1.10
N GLU A 42 2.54 10.76 1.55
CA GLU A 42 2.98 11.87 0.70
C GLU A 42 3.91 11.38 -0.42
N GLN A 43 4.99 10.68 -0.06
CA GLN A 43 5.96 10.15 -1.04
C GLN A 43 5.31 9.23 -2.06
N LEU A 44 4.42 8.34 -1.62
CA LEU A 44 3.73 7.42 -2.52
C LEU A 44 2.87 8.16 -3.55
N LEU A 45 2.18 9.23 -3.13
CA LEU A 45 1.33 10.02 -4.02
C LEU A 45 2.14 10.84 -5.02
N THR A 46 3.25 11.43 -4.58
CA THR A 46 4.02 12.39 -5.38
C THR A 46 5.07 11.74 -6.27
N GLU A 47 5.74 10.70 -5.78
CA GLU A 47 6.90 10.10 -6.46
C GLU A 47 6.57 8.78 -7.15
N TYR A 48 5.73 7.95 -6.54
CA TYR A 48 5.49 6.60 -7.01
C TYR A 48 4.16 6.41 -7.76
N GLY A 49 3.21 7.32 -7.57
CA GLY A 49 1.86 7.18 -8.13
C GLY A 49 1.04 6.08 -7.44
N TRP A 50 1.28 5.87 -6.15
CA TRP A 50 0.59 4.90 -5.29
C TRP A 50 -0.07 5.60 -4.11
N ARG A 51 -1.00 4.91 -3.47
CA ARG A 51 -1.72 5.42 -2.29
C ARG A 51 -1.84 4.34 -1.25
N LEU A 52 -1.57 4.69 0.01
CA LEU A 52 -1.92 3.88 1.17
C LEU A 52 -3.41 4.05 1.48
N MET A 53 -4.10 2.95 1.74
CA MET A 53 -5.51 2.95 2.11
C MET A 53 -5.78 1.87 3.17
N LEU A 54 -6.99 1.89 3.71
CA LEU A 54 -7.54 0.79 4.48
C LEU A 54 -8.34 -0.12 3.54
N SER A 55 -7.99 -1.40 3.52
CA SER A 55 -8.80 -2.43 2.84
C SER A 55 -10.10 -2.69 3.59
N ASP A 56 -11.03 -3.37 2.94
CA ASP A 56 -12.28 -3.85 3.55
C ASP A 56 -12.06 -4.90 4.66
N LEU A 57 -10.84 -5.43 4.79
CA LEU A 57 -10.43 -6.32 5.88
C LEU A 57 -9.90 -5.55 7.11
N GLY A 58 -9.86 -4.20 7.07
CA GLY A 58 -9.29 -3.38 8.13
C GLY A 58 -7.74 -3.43 8.19
N LEU A 59 -7.11 -3.96 7.15
CA LEU A 59 -5.66 -3.99 6.98
C LEU A 59 -5.20 -2.87 6.04
N LEU A 60 -4.01 -2.33 6.26
CA LEU A 60 -3.41 -1.40 5.32
C LEU A 60 -3.18 -2.06 3.96
N CYS A 61 -3.37 -1.29 2.90
CA CYS A 61 -3.07 -1.71 1.55
C CYS A 61 -2.48 -0.57 0.72
N VAL A 62 -1.78 -0.92 -0.36
CA VAL A 62 -1.32 0.03 -1.37
C VAL A 62 -2.00 -0.26 -2.70
N CYS A 63 -2.45 0.81 -3.36
CA CYS A 63 -3.10 0.77 -4.67
C CYS A 63 -2.47 1.82 -5.59
N PRO A 64 -2.32 1.55 -6.90
CA PRO A 64 -1.87 2.56 -7.83
C PRO A 64 -2.97 3.62 -8.03
N LEU A 65 -2.57 4.84 -8.34
CA LEU A 65 -3.50 5.93 -8.67
C LEU A 65 -4.14 5.75 -10.04
N LEU A 66 -3.45 5.07 -10.96
CA LEU A 66 -3.89 4.83 -12.32
C LEU A 66 -4.37 3.41 -12.51
N ARG A 67 -5.48 3.27 -13.24
CA ARG A 67 -5.99 1.99 -13.71
C ARG A 67 -5.33 1.65 -15.05
N VAL A 68 -5.16 0.37 -15.29
CA VAL A 68 -4.58 -0.17 -16.52
C VAL A 68 -5.61 -1.01 -17.27
N ARG A 69 -5.34 -1.30 -18.55
CA ARG A 69 -6.33 -1.91 -19.45
C ARG A 69 -5.99 -3.33 -19.86
N THR A 70 -4.72 -3.71 -19.77
CA THR A 70 -4.25 -5.03 -20.19
C THR A 70 -3.87 -5.90 -18.98
N PRO A 71 -4.03 -7.22 -19.07
CA PRO A 71 -3.56 -8.13 -18.03
C PRO A 71 -2.06 -8.01 -17.73
N ASP A 72 -1.23 -7.78 -18.76
CA ASP A 72 0.22 -7.62 -18.61
C ASP A 72 0.56 -6.36 -17.81
N ASP A 73 -0.14 -5.25 -18.07
CA ASP A 73 0.01 -4.03 -17.28
C ASP A 73 -0.43 -4.24 -15.82
N VAL A 74 -1.46 -5.06 -15.59
CA VAL A 74 -1.91 -5.40 -14.21
C VAL A 74 -0.83 -6.20 -13.50
N ALA A 75 -0.23 -7.19 -14.18
CA ALA A 75 0.87 -7.98 -13.62
C ALA A 75 2.07 -7.09 -13.28
N ALA A 76 2.49 -6.21 -14.20
CA ALA A 76 3.58 -5.27 -13.97
C ALA A 76 3.27 -4.27 -12.85
N ALA A 77 2.03 -3.80 -12.76
CA ALA A 77 1.58 -2.96 -11.64
C ALA A 77 1.61 -3.75 -10.32
N LEU A 78 1.21 -5.02 -10.32
CA LEU A 78 1.22 -5.87 -9.13
C LEU A 78 2.65 -6.10 -8.63
N GLU A 79 3.59 -6.39 -9.51
CA GLU A 79 5.02 -6.53 -9.17
C GLU A 79 5.56 -5.26 -8.50
N ARG A 80 5.31 -4.09 -9.09
CA ARG A 80 5.66 -2.80 -8.48
C ARG A 80 4.97 -2.60 -7.13
N GLY A 81 3.69 -2.97 -7.03
CA GLY A 81 2.92 -2.91 -5.80
C GLY A 81 3.50 -3.76 -4.68
N GLN A 82 4.05 -4.95 -4.97
CA GLN A 82 4.72 -5.79 -3.98
C GLN A 82 5.99 -5.12 -3.43
N VAL A 83 6.78 -4.48 -4.30
CA VAL A 83 7.97 -3.72 -3.90
C VAL A 83 7.58 -2.53 -3.03
N VAL A 84 6.61 -1.74 -3.47
CA VAL A 84 6.09 -0.59 -2.72
C VAL A 84 5.58 -1.04 -1.35
N ALA A 85 4.72 -2.06 -1.30
CA ALA A 85 4.15 -2.58 -0.07
C ALA A 85 5.22 -3.08 0.90
N ARG A 86 6.28 -3.72 0.40
CA ARG A 86 7.43 -4.15 1.20
C ARG A 86 8.16 -2.96 1.81
N VAL A 87 8.45 -1.93 1.02
CA VAL A 87 9.13 -0.72 1.50
C VAL A 87 8.32 -0.03 2.59
N VAL A 88 7.01 0.17 2.41
CA VAL A 88 6.21 0.80 3.47
C VAL A 88 6.07 -0.11 4.70
N LEU A 89 5.93 -1.42 4.53
CA LEU A 89 5.90 -2.34 5.67
C LEU A 89 7.19 -2.24 6.48
N ASP A 90 8.34 -2.28 5.81
CA ASP A 90 9.65 -2.23 6.47
C ASP A 90 9.86 -0.86 7.16
N ALA A 91 9.41 0.24 6.55
CA ALA A 91 9.47 1.57 7.15
C ALA A 91 8.60 1.72 8.42
N LEU A 92 7.42 1.10 8.44
CA LEU A 92 6.51 1.12 9.60
C LEU A 92 6.98 0.17 10.70
N VAL A 93 7.48 -1.02 10.36
CA VAL A 93 7.93 -2.02 11.36
C VAL A 93 9.31 -1.66 11.94
N SER A 94 10.20 -1.06 11.17
CA SER A 94 11.55 -0.68 11.66
C SER A 94 11.50 0.36 12.79
N GLN A 95 10.43 1.17 12.89
CA GLN A 95 10.29 2.14 13.98
C GLN A 95 9.65 1.53 15.24
N ALA A 96 8.74 0.56 15.09
CA ALA A 96 8.16 -0.16 16.21
C ALA A 96 9.22 -0.92 17.05
N GLY A 97 10.30 -1.40 16.40
CA GLY A 97 11.44 -2.02 17.10
C GLY A 97 12.30 -1.02 17.90
N SER A 98 12.49 0.19 17.37
CA SER A 98 13.30 1.23 18.03
C SER A 98 12.62 1.82 19.26
N ALA A 99 11.29 1.91 19.29
CA ALA A 99 10.55 2.43 20.45
C ALA A 99 10.56 1.45 21.64
N ALA A 100 10.58 0.14 21.39
CA ALA A 100 10.65 -0.89 22.42
C ALA A 100 12.02 -0.94 23.13
N GLU A 101 13.11 -0.59 22.43
CA GLU A 101 14.47 -0.66 22.95
C GLU A 101 14.83 0.52 23.85
N VAL A 102 14.19 1.69 23.68
CA VAL A 102 14.41 2.89 24.51
C VAL A 102 13.65 2.83 25.84
N ALA A 103 12.68 1.91 25.95
CA ALA A 103 11.87 1.71 27.15
C ALA A 103 12.35 0.57 28.07
N SER A 104 13.49 -0.06 27.76
CA SER A 104 14.12 -1.12 28.57
C SER A 104 15.36 -0.61 29.32
#